data_AF-A0A135VUB1-F1
#
_entry.id   AF-A0A135VUB1-F1
#
_cell.length_a   1.000
_cell.length_b   1.000
_cell.length_c   1.000
_cell.angle_alpha   90.00
_cell.angle_beta   90.00
_cell.angle_gamma   90.00
#
_symmetry.space_group_name_H-M   'P 1'
#
loop_
_entity.id
_entity.type
_entity.pdbx_description
1 polymer ?
#
loop_
_entity_poly.entity_id
_entity_poly.type
_entity_poly.pdbx_seq_one_letter_code
_entity_poly.pdbx_strand_id
1 'polypeptide(L)'
;MQRNKELCTDCGFCTTAVGCPSPGHCVGCNSCYLACPREAILPVRFEPSEDVIITVDGLPFEVPGNVTVKKALETLGMVFHRFPKSTNLFAPCETGGCYACAVLVDGELRPSCHTAVKPGQSIQTQVSDEVSPLRIVGWCQPHSVGGVGTPWSEKASGKDSEAYVEAACFAAGCNLRCRTCQNFTVTYNSSASAVTPEHAASELLKLALRVGVRRLAISGGEATLNRPWLLSFFTWLKTHSPSDLRLHLDTNATVLTPDYIDALVEAGVTDIGPDLKSARLQTFETISGIKDSTLARNYWTTAWNAVRYLADNYYPEQLFVGVGLPFNPAFYPSLEAKWAELHEWGTRVADIDNRIQVTVLDYRPEFRRRDIERPSTGEMLEVKAFLEDTGLRTVIAQTPFGHLAPSQPAPDRGNYP
;
A
#
# COMPACT_ATOMS: atom_id res chain seq x y z
N MET A 1 16.88 -10.11 -17.55
CA MET A 1 16.88 -8.64 -17.31
C MET A 1 18.23 -8.08 -17.72
N GLN A 2 18.27 -6.93 -18.40
CA GLN A 2 19.51 -6.28 -18.81
C GLN A 2 19.63 -4.89 -18.18
N ARG A 3 20.82 -4.52 -17.71
CA ARG A 3 21.09 -3.17 -17.19
C ARG A 3 21.52 -2.24 -18.34
N ASN A 4 20.78 -1.16 -18.54
CA ASN A 4 21.19 -0.03 -19.36
C ASN A 4 22.16 0.86 -18.56
N LYS A 5 23.42 0.94 -19.02
CA LYS A 5 24.49 1.69 -18.34
C LYS A 5 24.32 3.21 -18.43
N GLU A 6 23.64 3.72 -19.46
CA GLU A 6 23.43 5.16 -19.63
C GLU A 6 22.38 5.71 -18.66
N LEU A 7 21.37 4.90 -18.33
CA LEU A 7 20.34 5.27 -17.36
C LEU A 7 20.77 4.99 -15.92
N CYS A 8 21.65 4.01 -15.70
CA CYS A 8 22.05 3.56 -14.37
C CYS A 8 22.97 4.59 -13.69
N THR A 9 22.61 4.97 -12.47
CA THR A 9 23.42 5.85 -11.61
C THR A 9 24.13 5.06 -10.50
N ASP A 10 24.19 3.73 -10.61
CA ASP A 10 24.79 2.82 -9.64
C ASP A 10 24.35 3.02 -8.18
N CYS A 11 23.10 3.44 -7.98
CA CYS A 11 22.50 3.66 -6.64
C CYS A 11 22.35 2.40 -5.76
N GLY A 12 22.62 1.19 -6.29
CA GLY A 12 22.54 -0.07 -5.54
C GLY A 12 21.14 -0.56 -5.15
N PHE A 13 20.08 0.24 -5.31
CA PHE A 13 18.74 -0.10 -4.80
C PHE A 13 18.20 -1.46 -5.29
N CYS A 14 18.36 -1.75 -6.59
CA CYS A 14 17.89 -3.01 -7.19
C CYS A 14 18.69 -4.26 -6.79
N THR A 15 19.76 -4.10 -6.01
CA THR A 15 20.56 -5.20 -5.45
C THR A 15 20.50 -5.27 -3.93
N THR A 16 20.14 -4.18 -3.25
CA THR A 16 20.04 -4.14 -1.78
C THR A 16 18.61 -4.33 -1.29
N ALA A 17 17.63 -3.67 -1.91
CA ALA A 17 16.22 -3.80 -1.54
C ALA A 17 15.55 -5.01 -2.21
N VAL A 18 16.10 -5.51 -3.33
CA VAL A 18 15.54 -6.65 -4.06
C VAL A 18 16.38 -7.89 -3.83
N GLY A 19 15.84 -8.88 -3.12
CA GLY A 19 16.48 -10.19 -2.97
C GLY A 19 16.26 -11.02 -4.22
N CYS A 20 17.21 -11.04 -5.16
CA CYS A 20 17.06 -11.80 -6.40
C CYS A 20 16.82 -13.30 -6.09
N PRO A 21 15.71 -13.91 -6.55
CA PRO A 21 15.38 -15.29 -6.19
C PRO A 21 16.22 -16.32 -6.95
N SER A 22 16.99 -15.87 -7.95
CA SER A 22 17.93 -16.71 -8.70
C SER A 22 19.06 -15.85 -9.28
N PRO A 23 20.12 -15.56 -8.49
CA PRO A 23 21.23 -14.70 -8.91
C PRO A 23 22.03 -15.24 -10.11
N GLY A 24 22.12 -16.57 -10.25
CA GLY A 24 22.85 -17.21 -11.36
C GLY A 24 22.10 -17.19 -12.68
N HIS A 25 20.77 -17.30 -12.66
CA HIS A 25 19.92 -17.36 -13.85
C HIS A 25 18.62 -16.57 -13.64
N CYS A 26 18.41 -15.52 -14.44
CA CYS A 26 17.25 -14.65 -14.29
C CYS A 26 15.93 -15.39 -14.58
N VAL A 27 15.07 -15.52 -13.56
CA VAL A 27 13.75 -16.20 -13.68
C VAL A 27 12.59 -15.31 -14.10
N GLY A 28 12.86 -14.06 -14.47
CA GLY A 28 11.81 -13.15 -14.96
C GLY A 28 10.81 -12.66 -13.89
N CYS A 29 11.18 -12.63 -12.60
CA CYS A 29 10.29 -12.18 -11.52
C CYS A 29 9.92 -10.67 -11.56
N ASN A 30 10.54 -9.88 -12.44
CA ASN A 30 10.33 -8.43 -12.59
C ASN A 30 10.67 -7.54 -11.39
N SER A 31 11.01 -8.07 -10.21
CA SER A 31 11.24 -7.27 -9.00
C SER A 31 12.31 -6.19 -9.16
N CYS A 32 13.49 -6.51 -9.72
CA CYS A 32 14.55 -5.51 -9.94
C CYS A 32 14.19 -4.48 -11.03
N TYR A 33 13.37 -4.88 -12.01
CA TYR A 33 12.81 -3.99 -13.02
C TYR A 33 11.83 -2.98 -12.42
N LEU A 34 10.88 -3.46 -11.61
CA LEU A 34 9.88 -2.63 -10.93
C LEU A 34 10.50 -1.73 -9.86
N ALA A 35 11.53 -2.20 -9.16
CA ALA A 35 12.21 -1.46 -8.11
C ALA A 35 13.13 -0.34 -8.64
N CYS A 36 13.63 -0.42 -9.88
CA CYS A 36 14.66 0.51 -10.34
C CYS A 36 14.14 1.96 -10.40
N PRO A 37 14.71 2.91 -9.64
CA PRO A 37 14.28 4.31 -9.67
C PRO A 37 14.67 5.03 -10.97
N ARG A 38 15.75 4.57 -11.62
CA ARG A 38 16.24 5.14 -12.89
C ARG A 38 15.63 4.47 -14.12
N GLU A 39 14.77 3.46 -13.95
CA GLU A 39 14.23 2.64 -15.05
C GLU A 39 15.35 2.04 -15.92
N ALA A 40 16.52 1.79 -15.30
CA ALA A 40 17.74 1.33 -15.96
C ALA A 40 17.83 -0.19 -16.11
N ILE A 41 16.93 -0.95 -15.50
CA ILE A 41 16.79 -2.39 -15.75
C ILE A 41 15.73 -2.54 -16.84
N LEU A 42 16.01 -3.30 -17.87
CA LEU A 42 15.11 -3.52 -19.01
C LEU A 42 14.75 -5.00 -19.12
N PRO A 43 13.47 -5.33 -19.36
CA PRO A 43 13.08 -6.68 -19.73
C PRO A 43 13.67 -7.01 -21.10
N VAL A 44 14.17 -8.24 -21.23
CA VAL A 44 14.67 -8.79 -22.50
C VAL A 44 13.88 -10.06 -22.76
N ARG A 45 13.60 -10.34 -24.04
CA ARG A 45 13.04 -11.63 -24.41
C ARG A 45 14.05 -12.71 -24.09
N PHE A 46 13.58 -13.75 -23.43
CA PHE A 46 14.37 -14.91 -23.06
C PHE A 46 13.48 -16.12 -23.31
N GLU A 47 13.98 -17.07 -24.07
CA GLU A 47 13.35 -18.37 -24.21
C GLU A 47 13.73 -19.20 -22.97
N PRO A 48 12.75 -19.75 -22.23
CA PRO A 48 13.02 -20.63 -21.10
C PRO A 48 13.96 -21.79 -21.50
N SER A 49 14.69 -22.31 -20.52
CA SER A 49 15.59 -23.46 -20.72
C SER A 49 14.82 -24.77 -20.93
N GLU A 50 15.55 -25.88 -20.94
CA GLU A 50 15.00 -27.23 -20.73
C GLU A 50 13.96 -27.24 -19.60
N ASP A 51 12.93 -28.07 -19.82
CA ASP A 51 11.88 -28.28 -18.85
C ASP A 51 12.41 -29.03 -17.62
N VAL A 52 11.74 -28.82 -16.49
CA VAL A 52 12.04 -29.47 -15.22
C VAL A 52 10.78 -30.12 -14.66
N ILE A 53 10.97 -31.25 -13.98
CA ILE A 53 9.86 -31.94 -13.31
C ILE A 53 9.66 -31.34 -11.93
N ILE A 54 8.44 -30.93 -11.62
CA ILE A 54 7.97 -30.51 -10.29
C ILE A 54 6.76 -31.34 -9.88
N THR A 55 6.43 -31.35 -8.60
CA THR A 55 5.17 -31.92 -8.10
C THR A 55 4.25 -30.78 -7.69
N VAL A 56 3.04 -30.71 -8.24
CA VAL A 56 2.01 -29.72 -7.86
C VAL A 56 0.81 -30.47 -7.31
N ASP A 57 0.43 -30.19 -6.06
CA ASP A 57 -0.69 -30.81 -5.36
C ASP A 57 -0.67 -32.36 -5.43
N GLY A 58 0.53 -32.94 -5.33
CA GLY A 58 0.77 -34.38 -5.34
C GLY A 58 0.94 -35.02 -6.72
N LEU A 59 0.80 -34.25 -7.81
CA LEU A 59 0.92 -34.75 -9.18
C LEU A 59 2.20 -34.21 -9.86
N PRO A 60 2.96 -35.05 -10.60
CA PRO A 60 4.14 -34.60 -11.30
C PRO A 60 3.77 -33.85 -12.59
N PHE A 61 4.48 -32.76 -12.86
CA PHE A 61 4.34 -31.97 -14.09
C PHE A 61 5.71 -31.56 -14.62
N GLU A 62 5.82 -31.56 -15.95
CA GLU A 62 6.94 -30.98 -16.68
C GLU A 62 6.60 -29.50 -16.97
N VAL A 63 7.46 -28.59 -16.54
CA VAL A 63 7.28 -27.14 -16.69
C VAL A 63 8.58 -26.46 -17.13
N PRO A 64 8.51 -25.27 -17.75
CA PRO A 64 9.71 -24.56 -18.15
C PRO A 64 10.65 -24.30 -16.98
N GLY A 65 11.93 -24.62 -17.15
CA GLY A 65 12.98 -24.20 -16.23
C GLY A 65 13.23 -22.69 -16.29
N ASN A 66 13.97 -22.15 -15.30
CA ASN A 66 14.33 -20.73 -15.25
C ASN A 66 13.13 -19.76 -15.27
N VAL A 67 12.04 -20.13 -14.62
CA VAL A 67 10.87 -19.27 -14.39
C VAL A 67 10.51 -19.21 -12.91
N THR A 68 9.60 -18.33 -12.56
CA THR A 68 9.03 -18.27 -11.21
C THR A 68 7.98 -19.36 -11.01
N VAL A 69 7.73 -19.76 -9.75
CA VAL A 69 6.65 -20.71 -9.43
C VAL A 69 5.31 -20.23 -9.97
N LYS A 70 5.00 -18.93 -9.86
CA LYS A 70 3.81 -18.33 -10.49
C LYS A 70 3.75 -18.64 -11.98
N LYS A 71 4.87 -18.47 -12.70
CA LYS A 71 4.91 -18.67 -14.15
C LYS A 71 4.77 -20.14 -14.54
N ALA A 72 5.37 -21.07 -13.78
CA ALA A 72 5.15 -22.49 -13.99
C ALA A 72 3.70 -22.91 -13.71
N LEU A 73 3.07 -22.38 -12.66
CA LEU A 73 1.65 -22.65 -12.40
C LEU A 73 0.74 -22.09 -13.50
N GLU A 74 1.09 -20.94 -14.11
CA GLU A 74 0.39 -20.40 -15.29
C GLU A 74 0.47 -21.35 -16.51
N THR A 75 1.60 -22.06 -16.72
CA THR A 75 1.69 -23.03 -17.84
C THR A 75 0.84 -24.27 -17.63
N LEU A 76 0.46 -24.55 -16.38
CA LEU A 76 -0.48 -25.61 -16.01
C LEU A 76 -1.95 -25.16 -16.05
N GLY A 77 -2.22 -23.92 -16.50
CA GLY A 77 -3.57 -23.38 -16.65
C GLY A 77 -4.11 -22.63 -15.44
N MET A 78 -3.32 -22.43 -14.37
CA MET A 78 -3.73 -21.62 -13.23
C MET A 78 -3.74 -20.13 -13.58
N VAL A 79 -4.76 -19.41 -13.12
CA VAL A 79 -4.92 -17.98 -13.41
C VAL A 79 -4.60 -17.16 -12.17
N PHE A 80 -3.67 -16.22 -12.33
CA PHE A 80 -3.34 -15.22 -11.31
C PHE A 80 -3.98 -13.88 -11.64
N HIS A 81 -4.65 -13.27 -10.67
CA HIS A 81 -5.20 -11.93 -10.80
C HIS A 81 -4.50 -10.91 -9.91
N ARG A 82 -4.55 -9.65 -10.35
CA ARG A 82 -4.13 -8.49 -9.58
C ARG A 82 -5.26 -7.82 -8.81
N PHE A 83 -6.52 -8.11 -9.18
CA PHE A 83 -7.72 -7.72 -8.44
C PHE A 83 -8.30 -8.97 -7.76
N PRO A 84 -8.74 -8.90 -6.48
CA PRO A 84 -9.28 -10.06 -5.78
C PRO A 84 -10.50 -10.61 -6.50
N LYS A 85 -10.52 -11.94 -6.72
CA LYS A 85 -11.65 -12.71 -7.28
C LYS A 85 -11.74 -14.04 -6.54
N SER A 86 -12.96 -14.52 -6.30
CA SER A 86 -13.25 -15.64 -5.38
C SER A 86 -12.64 -17.00 -5.74
N THR A 87 -12.21 -17.22 -6.99
CA THR A 87 -11.82 -18.56 -7.46
C THR A 87 -10.36 -18.69 -7.91
N ASN A 88 -9.54 -17.65 -7.78
CA ASN A 88 -8.26 -17.56 -8.48
C ASN A 88 -7.13 -17.07 -7.56
N LEU A 89 -5.89 -17.44 -7.89
CA LEU A 89 -4.72 -17.04 -7.12
C LEU A 89 -4.47 -15.53 -7.25
N PHE A 90 -4.12 -14.88 -6.14
CA PHE A 90 -4.01 -13.43 -6.06
C PHE A 90 -2.54 -12.99 -6.00
N ALA A 91 -2.03 -12.36 -7.07
CA ALA A 91 -0.66 -11.87 -7.17
C ALA A 91 -0.61 -10.36 -7.47
N PRO A 92 -1.07 -9.50 -6.54
CA PRO A 92 -1.24 -8.08 -6.78
C PRO A 92 0.08 -7.30 -6.88
N CYS A 93 1.07 -7.61 -6.03
CA CYS A 93 2.29 -6.83 -5.94
C CYS A 93 3.33 -7.20 -7.00
N GLU A 94 3.45 -8.49 -7.33
CA GLU A 94 4.44 -9.05 -8.27
C GLU A 94 5.90 -8.72 -7.92
N THR A 95 6.19 -8.48 -6.63
CA THR A 95 7.53 -8.17 -6.13
C THR A 95 7.97 -9.09 -4.99
N GLY A 96 7.12 -10.04 -4.59
CA GLY A 96 7.35 -10.95 -3.46
C GLY A 96 7.03 -10.37 -2.08
N GLY A 97 7.00 -9.05 -1.90
CA GLY A 97 6.89 -8.42 -0.58
C GLY A 97 5.56 -8.66 0.16
N CYS A 98 4.43 -8.67 -0.55
CA CYS A 98 3.12 -8.77 0.11
C CYS A 98 2.72 -10.18 0.54
N TYR A 99 3.35 -11.23 -0.04
CA TYR A 99 3.02 -12.64 0.21
C TYR A 99 1.59 -13.09 -0.10
N ALA A 100 0.74 -12.25 -0.71
CA ALA A 100 -0.64 -12.61 -1.06
C ALA A 100 -0.76 -13.78 -2.05
N CYS A 101 0.29 -14.03 -2.84
CA CYS A 101 0.38 -15.16 -3.79
C CYS A 101 1.17 -16.34 -3.24
N ALA A 102 1.31 -16.43 -1.91
CA ALA A 102 2.15 -17.46 -1.32
C ALA A 102 1.53 -18.84 -1.47
N VAL A 103 2.40 -19.81 -1.72
CA VAL A 103 2.11 -21.24 -1.82
C VAL A 103 3.13 -21.98 -0.96
N LEU A 104 2.87 -23.23 -0.60
CA LEU A 104 3.89 -24.05 0.06
C LEU A 104 4.85 -24.58 -0.99
N VAL A 105 6.14 -24.31 -0.82
CA VAL A 105 7.24 -24.81 -1.62
C VAL A 105 8.11 -25.64 -0.70
N ASP A 106 8.19 -26.95 -0.95
CA ASP A 106 8.92 -27.90 -0.11
C ASP A 106 8.55 -27.78 1.39
N GLY A 107 7.27 -27.50 1.67
CA GLY A 107 6.74 -27.32 3.03
C GLY A 107 6.90 -25.90 3.60
N GLU A 108 7.56 -24.98 2.90
CA GLU A 108 7.73 -23.60 3.35
C GLU A 108 6.85 -22.62 2.59
N LEU A 109 6.24 -21.66 3.30
CA LEU A 109 5.41 -20.63 2.68
C LEU A 109 6.29 -19.64 1.90
N ARG A 110 6.13 -19.59 0.57
CA ARG A 110 6.95 -18.77 -0.33
C ARG A 110 6.08 -18.02 -1.34
N PRO A 111 6.40 -16.74 -1.68
CA PRO A 111 5.64 -15.99 -2.67
C PRO A 111 5.89 -16.56 -4.07
N SER A 112 4.86 -17.11 -4.71
CA SER A 112 4.99 -17.74 -6.03
C SER A 112 5.57 -16.79 -7.11
N CYS A 113 5.22 -15.51 -7.08
CA CYS A 113 5.72 -14.51 -8.03
C CYS A 113 7.22 -14.19 -7.90
N HIS A 114 7.85 -14.59 -6.79
CA HIS A 114 9.23 -14.25 -6.48
C HIS A 114 10.00 -15.46 -5.91
N THR A 115 9.62 -16.66 -6.34
CA THR A 115 10.31 -17.92 -6.01
C THR A 115 10.69 -18.61 -7.31
N ALA A 116 11.96 -18.99 -7.47
CA ALA A 116 12.44 -19.71 -8.64
C ALA A 116 11.99 -21.18 -8.58
N VAL A 117 11.63 -21.74 -9.74
CA VAL A 117 11.37 -23.17 -9.88
C VAL A 117 12.68 -23.95 -9.90
N LYS A 118 12.71 -25.10 -9.22
CA LYS A 118 13.84 -26.04 -9.19
C LYS A 118 13.37 -27.46 -9.53
N PRO A 119 14.23 -28.30 -10.13
CA PRO A 119 13.92 -29.71 -10.36
C PRO A 119 13.57 -30.44 -9.05
N GLY A 120 12.52 -31.28 -9.09
CA GLY A 120 12.07 -32.10 -7.97
C GLY A 120 11.30 -31.36 -6.88
N GLN A 121 11.07 -30.04 -7.05
CA GLN A 121 10.39 -29.21 -6.07
C GLN A 121 8.91 -29.62 -5.91
N SER A 122 8.43 -29.62 -4.67
CA SER A 122 7.03 -29.87 -4.33
C SER A 122 6.31 -28.55 -4.05
N ILE A 123 5.15 -28.34 -4.68
CA ILE A 123 4.34 -27.13 -4.59
C ILE A 123 2.91 -27.52 -4.16
N GLN A 124 2.41 -26.91 -3.10
CA GLN A 124 1.00 -27.03 -2.69
C GLN A 124 0.32 -25.68 -2.85
N THR A 125 -0.70 -25.63 -3.70
CA THR A 125 -1.39 -24.38 -4.05
C THR A 125 -2.51 -24.02 -3.10
N GLN A 126 -3.06 -25.01 -2.40
CA GLN A 126 -3.99 -24.84 -1.29
C GLN A 126 -3.21 -24.82 0.02
N VAL A 127 -3.12 -23.63 0.62
CA VAL A 127 -2.46 -23.45 1.92
C VAL A 127 -3.53 -23.57 3.00
N SER A 128 -3.33 -24.48 3.96
CA SER A 128 -4.21 -24.65 5.12
C SER A 128 -4.25 -23.37 5.97
N ASP A 129 -5.41 -23.06 6.56
CA ASP A 129 -5.58 -21.96 7.51
C ASP A 129 -4.72 -22.13 8.79
N GLU A 130 -4.23 -23.35 9.06
CA GLU A 130 -3.29 -23.63 10.16
C GLU A 130 -1.88 -23.07 9.90
N VAL A 131 -1.52 -22.81 8.63
CA VAL A 131 -0.24 -22.22 8.28
C VAL A 131 -0.32 -20.72 8.48
N SER A 132 0.41 -20.20 9.47
CA SER A 132 0.47 -18.75 9.68
C SER A 132 0.90 -18.03 8.41
N PRO A 133 0.14 -17.01 7.95
CA PRO A 133 0.55 -16.22 6.80
C PRO A 133 1.85 -15.48 7.14
N LEU A 134 2.63 -15.19 6.10
CA LEU A 134 3.85 -14.41 6.22
C LEU A 134 3.72 -13.11 5.43
N ARG A 135 4.48 -12.09 5.81
CA ARG A 135 4.64 -10.86 5.04
C ARG A 135 5.96 -10.18 5.36
N ILE A 136 6.56 -9.54 4.36
CA ILE A 136 7.69 -8.64 4.63
C ILE A 136 7.11 -7.35 5.22
N VAL A 137 7.47 -7.08 6.47
CA VAL A 137 7.23 -5.81 7.15
C VAL A 137 8.59 -5.19 7.42
N GLY A 138 8.78 -3.96 6.98
CA GLY A 138 9.96 -3.17 7.30
C GLY A 138 10.04 -2.83 8.79
N TRP A 139 10.98 -1.97 9.14
CA TRP A 139 11.17 -1.52 10.52
C TRP A 139 9.94 -0.75 11.02
N CYS A 140 9.61 -0.93 12.29
CA CYS A 140 8.66 -0.07 12.98
C CYS A 140 9.41 1.14 13.53
N GLN A 141 8.83 2.34 13.40
CA GLN A 141 9.45 3.57 13.85
C GLN A 141 8.41 4.50 14.50
N PRO A 142 8.84 5.35 15.45
CA PRO A 142 7.99 6.42 15.93
C PRO A 142 7.69 7.40 14.79
N HIS A 143 6.47 7.94 14.74
CA HIS A 143 6.00 8.76 13.64
C HIS A 143 5.45 10.07 14.20
N SER A 144 6.13 11.19 13.89
CA SER A 144 5.81 12.52 14.44
C SER A 144 4.71 13.25 13.67
N VAL A 145 4.36 12.76 12.49
CA VAL A 145 3.46 13.47 11.58
C VAL A 145 2.09 12.81 11.47
N GLY A 146 2.01 11.50 11.70
CA GLY A 146 0.78 10.72 11.52
C GLY A 146 0.47 10.43 10.05
N GLY A 147 -0.17 9.30 9.76
CA GLY A 147 -0.73 8.98 8.45
C GLY A 147 -1.95 9.80 8.07
N VAL A 148 -2.65 9.36 7.02
CA VAL A 148 -3.85 10.02 6.49
C VAL A 148 -5.02 9.85 7.46
N GLY A 149 -5.14 8.68 8.07
CA GLY A 149 -6.14 8.37 9.09
C GLY A 149 -5.79 8.91 10.49
N THR A 150 -4.78 9.77 10.64
CA THR A 150 -4.52 10.44 11.92
C THR A 150 -5.32 11.74 12.02
N PRO A 151 -6.18 11.91 13.05
CA PRO A 151 -6.94 13.15 13.24
C PRO A 151 -6.06 14.40 13.38
N TRP A 152 -6.54 15.54 12.87
CA TRP A 152 -5.84 16.81 12.96
C TRP A 152 -5.54 17.22 14.42
N SER A 153 -6.46 16.94 15.36
CA SER A 153 -6.26 17.23 16.79
C SER A 153 -4.99 16.60 17.34
N GLU A 154 -4.70 15.37 16.91
CA GLU A 154 -3.51 14.61 17.33
C GLU A 154 -2.24 15.19 16.68
N LYS A 155 -2.32 15.53 15.40
CA LYS A 155 -1.24 16.20 14.67
C LYS A 155 -0.93 17.58 15.26
N ALA A 156 -1.95 18.30 15.73
CA ALA A 156 -1.80 19.62 16.34
C ALA A 156 -1.15 19.52 17.73
N SER A 157 -1.53 18.55 18.56
CA SER A 157 -0.89 18.32 19.86
C SER A 157 0.59 17.93 19.76
N GLY A 158 1.01 17.34 18.63
CA GLY A 158 2.41 17.01 18.36
C GLY A 158 3.27 18.20 17.92
N LYS A 159 2.70 19.39 17.65
CA LYS A 159 3.49 20.56 17.22
C LYS A 159 4.22 21.28 18.35
N ASP A 160 3.71 21.16 19.57
CA ASP A 160 4.25 21.86 20.75
C ASP A 160 5.20 20.98 21.58
N SER A 161 5.50 19.76 21.12
CA SER A 161 6.44 18.84 21.77
C SER A 161 7.26 18.10 20.73
N GLU A 162 8.49 17.69 21.06
CA GLU A 162 9.27 16.72 20.26
C GLU A 162 8.62 15.31 20.24
N ALA A 163 7.32 15.21 20.54
CA ALA A 163 6.61 13.96 20.76
C ALA A 163 6.10 13.35 19.47
N TYR A 164 6.09 12.02 19.43
CA TYR A 164 5.50 11.25 18.34
C TYR A 164 3.98 11.18 18.48
N VAL A 165 3.24 11.13 17.37
CA VAL A 165 1.77 11.03 17.37
C VAL A 165 1.27 9.60 17.22
N GLU A 166 2.12 8.72 16.69
CA GLU A 166 1.86 7.28 16.57
C GLU A 166 3.18 6.50 16.44
N ALA A 167 3.12 5.18 16.58
CA ALA A 167 4.16 4.27 16.12
C ALA A 167 3.65 3.59 14.84
N ALA A 168 4.51 3.38 13.85
CA ALA A 168 4.11 2.82 12.57
C ALA A 168 5.05 1.72 12.09
N CYS A 169 4.50 0.61 11.59
CA CYS A 169 5.24 -0.37 10.79
C CYS A 169 4.87 -0.23 9.31
N PHE A 170 5.79 -0.59 8.42
CA PHE A 170 5.64 -0.38 6.98
C PHE A 170 5.67 -1.70 6.23
N ALA A 171 4.55 -2.09 5.64
CA ALA A 171 4.39 -3.34 4.93
C ALA A 171 4.97 -3.26 3.50
N ALA A 172 5.70 -4.28 3.04
CA ALA A 172 6.21 -4.34 1.68
C ALA A 172 5.16 -4.84 0.68
N GLY A 173 5.41 -4.58 -0.61
CA GLY A 173 4.54 -4.91 -1.73
C GLY A 173 3.35 -3.96 -1.87
N CYS A 174 3.12 -3.48 -3.09
CA CYS A 174 1.97 -2.64 -3.44
C CYS A 174 1.41 -3.08 -4.80
N ASN A 175 0.10 -2.94 -4.98
CA ASN A 175 -0.60 -3.30 -6.21
C ASN A 175 -0.63 -2.17 -7.25
N LEU A 176 -0.23 -0.96 -6.84
CA LEU A 176 -0.01 0.21 -7.70
C LEU A 176 1.45 0.29 -8.18
N ARG A 177 1.72 1.20 -9.11
CA ARG A 177 3.04 1.48 -9.71
C ARG A 177 3.34 2.98 -9.70
N CYS A 178 2.94 3.66 -8.63
CA CYS A 178 3.02 5.12 -8.54
C CYS A 178 4.45 5.59 -8.82
N ARG A 179 4.62 6.44 -9.84
CA ARG A 179 5.96 6.92 -10.21
C ARG A 179 6.50 7.96 -9.22
N THR A 180 5.67 8.50 -8.34
CA THR A 180 6.00 9.39 -7.21
C THR A 180 5.96 8.69 -5.85
N CYS A 181 5.98 7.34 -5.82
CA CYS A 181 5.82 6.57 -4.59
C CYS A 181 6.84 7.01 -3.52
N GLN A 182 6.36 7.62 -2.43
CA GLN A 182 7.23 8.09 -1.35
C GLN A 182 7.73 6.93 -0.47
N ASN A 183 6.96 5.84 -0.44
CA ASN A 183 7.33 4.61 0.27
C ASN A 183 8.10 3.62 -0.62
N PHE A 184 8.71 4.03 -1.73
CA PHE A 184 9.25 3.08 -2.72
C PHE A 184 10.31 2.14 -2.13
N THR A 185 11.08 2.60 -1.15
CA THR A 185 12.11 1.82 -0.45
C THR A 185 11.53 0.63 0.30
N VAL A 186 10.34 0.77 0.88
CA VAL A 186 9.62 -0.31 1.56
C VAL A 186 8.79 -1.11 0.55
N THR A 187 8.06 -0.43 -0.33
CA THR A 187 7.16 -1.05 -1.33
C THR A 187 7.85 -2.11 -2.16
N TYR A 188 9.07 -1.85 -2.62
CA TYR A 188 9.83 -2.74 -3.48
C TYR A 188 10.82 -3.64 -2.71
N ASN A 189 10.77 -3.65 -1.38
CA ASN A 189 11.61 -4.53 -0.58
C ASN A 189 11.16 -5.99 -0.74
N SER A 190 12.10 -6.83 -1.18
CA SER A 190 11.97 -8.29 -1.24
C SER A 190 13.22 -9.01 -0.73
N SER A 191 14.17 -8.27 -0.13
CA SER A 191 15.38 -8.84 0.48
C SER A 191 15.22 -9.10 1.97
N ALA A 192 14.31 -8.39 2.66
CA ALA A 192 14.03 -8.60 4.06
C ALA A 192 13.30 -9.95 4.31
N SER A 193 13.45 -10.47 5.52
CA SER A 193 12.72 -11.67 5.95
C SER A 193 11.25 -11.36 6.17
N ALA A 194 10.38 -12.29 5.78
CA ALA A 194 8.96 -12.19 6.08
C ALA A 194 8.70 -12.65 7.52
N VAL A 195 7.70 -12.05 8.15
CA VAL A 195 7.34 -12.28 9.56
C VAL A 195 5.87 -12.64 9.67
N THR A 196 5.52 -13.31 10.75
CA THR A 196 4.12 -13.59 11.09
C THR A 196 3.40 -12.32 11.56
N PRO A 197 2.05 -12.30 11.55
CA PRO A 197 1.28 -11.18 12.05
C PRO A 197 1.61 -10.85 13.51
N GLU A 198 1.73 -11.85 14.37
CA GLU A 198 1.99 -11.72 15.81
C GLU A 198 3.35 -11.10 16.07
N HIS A 199 4.37 -11.50 15.31
CA HIS A 199 5.69 -10.92 15.45
C HIS A 199 5.68 -9.42 15.14
N ALA A 200 5.10 -9.03 13.99
CA ALA A 200 5.02 -7.61 13.61
C ALA A 200 4.18 -6.80 14.60
N ALA A 201 3.04 -7.35 15.04
CA ALA A 201 2.14 -6.71 16.00
C ALA A 201 2.81 -6.52 17.37
N SER A 202 3.53 -7.53 17.86
CA SER A 202 4.31 -7.47 19.09
C SER A 202 5.39 -6.38 19.02
N GLU A 203 6.15 -6.31 17.93
CA GLU A 203 7.20 -5.29 17.80
C GLU A 203 6.61 -3.87 17.73
N LEU A 204 5.47 -3.68 17.06
CA LEU A 204 4.76 -2.40 17.06
C LEU A 204 4.28 -2.00 18.45
N LEU A 205 3.65 -2.93 19.17
CA LEU A 205 3.13 -2.68 20.52
C LEU A 205 4.26 -2.33 21.49
N LYS A 206 5.37 -3.09 21.48
CA LYS A 206 6.55 -2.80 22.30
C LYS A 206 7.11 -1.41 22.00
N LEU A 207 7.17 -1.03 20.72
CA LEU A 207 7.62 0.29 20.33
C LEU A 207 6.67 1.37 20.86
N ALA A 208 5.37 1.22 20.65
CA ALA A 208 4.37 2.20 21.08
C ALA A 208 4.42 2.44 22.60
N LEU A 209 4.50 1.37 23.39
CA LEU A 209 4.64 1.45 24.84
C LEU A 209 5.95 2.13 25.26
N ARG A 210 7.06 1.84 24.57
CA ARG A 210 8.37 2.45 24.87
C ARG A 210 8.38 3.95 24.61
N VAL A 211 7.75 4.41 23.53
CA VAL A 211 7.73 5.83 23.17
C VAL A 211 6.52 6.59 23.72
N GLY A 212 5.61 5.91 24.41
CA GLY A 212 4.46 6.51 25.10
C GLY A 212 3.35 7.01 24.16
N VAL A 213 3.23 6.42 22.96
CA VAL A 213 2.17 6.78 22.00
C VAL A 213 0.98 5.85 22.11
N ARG A 214 -0.21 6.38 21.84
CA ARG A 214 -1.49 5.67 21.96
C ARG A 214 -2.04 5.13 20.65
N ARG A 215 -1.34 5.35 19.53
CA ARG A 215 -1.78 4.97 18.19
C ARG A 215 -0.74 4.11 17.50
N LEU A 216 -1.19 2.97 16.98
CA LEU A 216 -0.39 1.92 16.36
C LEU A 216 -0.85 1.79 14.91
N ALA A 217 0.02 2.20 13.99
CA ALA A 217 -0.29 2.25 12.57
C ALA A 217 0.43 1.14 11.78
N ILE A 218 -0.25 0.64 10.75
CA ILE A 218 0.40 -0.08 9.66
C ILE A 218 0.18 0.67 8.35
N SER A 219 1.28 0.92 7.64
CA SER A 219 1.34 1.72 6.41
C SER A 219 2.36 1.12 5.43
N GLY A 220 2.95 1.91 4.54
CA GLY A 220 4.04 1.50 3.63
C GLY A 220 3.59 1.28 2.20
N GLY A 221 3.73 0.05 1.70
CA GLY A 221 3.26 -0.40 0.38
C GLY A 221 1.73 -0.37 0.30
N GLU A 222 1.09 -1.53 0.14
CA GLU A 222 -0.36 -1.63 0.33
C GLU A 222 -0.67 -2.71 1.37
N ALA A 223 -1.00 -2.29 2.60
CA ALA A 223 -1.19 -3.19 3.73
C ALA A 223 -2.33 -4.19 3.51
N THR A 224 -3.35 -3.86 2.71
CA THR A 224 -4.56 -4.69 2.55
C THR A 224 -4.39 -5.89 1.61
N LEU A 225 -3.25 -6.04 0.92
CA LEU A 225 -3.06 -7.10 -0.08
C LEU A 225 -3.04 -8.52 0.49
N ASN A 226 -2.66 -8.71 1.75
CA ASN A 226 -2.62 -10.02 2.40
C ASN A 226 -3.65 -10.04 3.53
N ARG A 227 -4.89 -10.37 3.17
CA ARG A 227 -6.05 -10.30 4.07
C ARG A 227 -5.90 -11.18 5.31
N PRO A 228 -5.54 -12.48 5.22
CA PRO A 228 -5.33 -13.30 6.42
C PRO A 228 -4.27 -12.69 7.35
N TRP A 229 -3.16 -12.22 6.78
CA TRP A 229 -2.09 -11.62 7.57
C TRP A 229 -2.56 -10.35 8.29
N LEU A 230 -3.26 -9.45 7.60
CA LEU A 230 -3.69 -8.16 8.16
C LEU A 230 -4.77 -8.32 9.24
N LEU A 231 -5.74 -9.22 9.03
CA LEU A 231 -6.79 -9.48 10.02
C LEU A 231 -6.20 -10.11 11.30
N SER A 232 -5.29 -11.08 11.16
CA SER A 232 -4.59 -11.66 12.32
C SER A 232 -3.72 -10.64 13.04
N PHE A 233 -3.08 -9.72 12.31
CA PHE A 233 -2.27 -8.64 12.89
C PHE A 233 -3.10 -7.73 13.80
N PHE A 234 -4.26 -7.25 13.33
CA PHE A 234 -5.14 -6.40 14.13
C PHE A 234 -5.82 -7.16 15.26
N THR A 235 -6.27 -8.40 15.02
CA THR A 235 -6.86 -9.25 16.06
C THR A 235 -5.88 -9.49 17.20
N TRP A 236 -4.60 -9.73 16.88
CA TRP A 236 -3.56 -9.88 17.87
C TRP A 236 -3.36 -8.59 18.67
N LEU A 237 -3.29 -7.44 18.00
CA LEU A 237 -3.18 -6.13 18.67
C LEU A 237 -4.37 -5.88 19.59
N LYS A 238 -5.61 -6.04 19.11
CA LYS A 238 -6.84 -5.90 19.90
C LYS A 238 -6.83 -6.76 21.16
N THR A 239 -6.28 -7.96 21.08
CA THR A 239 -6.24 -8.93 22.20
C THR A 239 -5.15 -8.61 23.24
N HIS A 240 -4.00 -8.07 22.81
CA HIS A 240 -2.82 -7.91 23.67
C HIS A 240 -2.52 -6.45 24.05
N SER A 241 -3.26 -5.50 23.48
CA SER A 241 -3.12 -4.07 23.73
C SER A 241 -4.06 -3.61 24.84
N PRO A 242 -3.69 -2.58 25.63
CA PRO A 242 -4.65 -1.81 26.40
C PRO A 242 -5.83 -1.34 25.53
N SER A 243 -7.04 -1.36 26.08
CA SER A 243 -8.29 -1.09 25.35
C SER A 243 -8.42 0.35 24.83
N ASP A 244 -7.58 1.25 25.34
CA ASP A 244 -7.53 2.66 24.99
C ASP A 244 -6.48 2.96 23.89
N LEU A 245 -5.84 1.93 23.30
CA LEU A 245 -4.98 2.08 22.13
C LEU A 245 -5.80 2.16 20.83
N ARG A 246 -5.32 3.00 19.90
CA ARG A 246 -5.88 3.24 18.57
C ARG A 246 -5.15 2.40 17.54
N LEU A 247 -5.87 1.61 16.75
CA LEU A 247 -5.35 0.74 15.70
C LEU A 247 -5.63 1.36 14.34
N HIS A 248 -4.57 1.81 13.67
CA HIS A 248 -4.63 2.65 12.47
C HIS A 248 -4.16 1.89 11.22
N LEU A 249 -4.97 1.92 10.16
CA LEU A 249 -4.66 1.40 8.84
C LEU A 249 -4.57 2.52 7.79
N ASP A 250 -3.38 2.77 7.24
CA ASP A 250 -3.24 3.54 6.00
C ASP A 250 -3.31 2.61 4.79
N THR A 251 -4.06 3.00 3.76
CA THR A 251 -4.32 2.16 2.58
C THR A 251 -4.64 3.00 1.35
N ASN A 252 -4.38 2.47 0.16
CA ASN A 252 -4.91 3.02 -1.09
C ASN A 252 -6.35 2.59 -1.37
N ALA A 253 -6.94 1.74 -0.52
CA ALA A 253 -8.33 1.23 -0.56
C ALA A 253 -8.75 0.48 -1.84
N THR A 254 -7.82 0.19 -2.75
CA THR A 254 -8.14 -0.36 -4.07
C THR A 254 -8.65 -1.80 -4.07
N VAL A 255 -8.54 -2.49 -2.94
CA VAL A 255 -9.04 -3.86 -2.72
C VAL A 255 -9.94 -3.97 -1.48
N LEU A 256 -10.35 -2.84 -0.89
CA LEU A 256 -11.23 -2.83 0.27
C LEU A 256 -12.69 -2.97 -0.16
N THR A 257 -13.18 -4.20 -0.14
CA THR A 257 -14.60 -4.52 -0.33
C THR A 257 -15.36 -4.35 0.99
N PRO A 258 -16.70 -4.19 0.97
CA PRO A 258 -17.52 -4.11 2.17
C PRO A 258 -17.23 -5.20 3.20
N ASP A 259 -17.20 -6.47 2.77
CA ASP A 259 -16.92 -7.61 3.66
C ASP A 259 -15.52 -7.58 4.27
N TYR A 260 -14.54 -6.96 3.59
CA TYR A 260 -13.20 -6.79 4.13
C TYR A 260 -13.16 -5.63 5.12
N ILE A 261 -13.89 -4.54 4.85
CA ILE A 261 -14.05 -3.44 5.80
C ILE A 261 -14.69 -3.95 7.09
N ASP A 262 -15.79 -4.70 7.00
CA ASP A 262 -16.47 -5.28 8.17
C ASP A 262 -15.51 -6.13 9.01
N ALA A 263 -14.73 -7.00 8.35
CA ALA A 263 -13.74 -7.85 9.02
C ALA A 263 -12.60 -7.04 9.67
N LEU A 264 -12.19 -5.91 9.10
CA LEU A 264 -11.19 -5.02 9.70
C LEU A 264 -11.73 -4.34 10.97
N VAL A 265 -12.99 -3.89 10.95
CA VAL A 265 -13.65 -3.32 12.13
C VAL A 265 -13.78 -4.38 13.22
N GLU A 266 -14.22 -5.58 12.88
CA GLU A 266 -14.32 -6.71 13.81
C GLU A 266 -12.94 -7.07 14.43
N ALA A 267 -11.88 -7.05 13.61
CA ALA A 267 -10.51 -7.26 14.05
C ALA A 267 -9.97 -6.15 14.97
N GLY A 268 -10.68 -5.01 15.09
CA GLY A 268 -10.38 -3.93 16.05
C GLY A 268 -9.75 -2.69 15.46
N VAL A 269 -9.75 -2.52 14.14
CA VAL A 269 -9.30 -1.27 13.52
C VAL A 269 -10.18 -0.12 14.01
N THR A 270 -9.56 0.99 14.42
CA THR A 270 -10.25 2.19 14.94
C THR A 270 -10.08 3.41 14.05
N ASP A 271 -9.05 3.42 13.20
CA ASP A 271 -8.73 4.54 12.32
C ASP A 271 -8.35 4.00 10.93
N ILE A 272 -8.96 4.53 9.86
CA ILE A 272 -8.63 4.14 8.48
C ILE A 272 -8.32 5.39 7.66
N GLY A 273 -7.19 5.36 6.95
CA GLY A 273 -6.71 6.41 6.05
C GLY A 273 -6.69 6.00 4.58
N PRO A 274 -7.81 6.05 3.82
CA PRO A 274 -7.81 5.81 2.38
C PRO A 274 -7.17 6.95 1.58
N ASP A 275 -6.15 6.67 0.78
CA ASP A 275 -5.59 7.59 -0.22
C ASP A 275 -6.23 7.32 -1.60
N LEU A 276 -7.23 8.15 -1.97
CA LEU A 276 -8.10 7.95 -3.15
C LEU A 276 -7.41 8.24 -4.49
N LYS A 277 -6.24 8.87 -4.47
CA LYS A 277 -5.47 9.32 -5.64
C LYS A 277 -6.11 10.43 -6.47
N SER A 278 -7.35 10.29 -6.93
CA SER A 278 -7.97 11.26 -7.84
C SER A 278 -9.49 11.13 -7.95
N ALA A 279 -10.13 12.15 -8.52
CA ALA A 279 -11.56 12.13 -8.82
C ALA A 279 -11.80 11.45 -10.17
N ARG A 280 -10.92 11.64 -11.15
CA ARG A 280 -11.07 11.07 -12.50
C ARG A 280 -10.19 9.87 -12.72
N LEU A 281 -10.68 8.91 -13.49
CA LEU A 281 -9.96 7.67 -13.82
C LEU A 281 -8.63 7.93 -14.55
N GLN A 282 -8.59 8.89 -15.48
CA GLN A 282 -7.36 9.19 -16.23
C GLN A 282 -6.24 9.73 -15.32
N THR A 283 -6.61 10.57 -14.35
CA THR A 283 -5.70 11.08 -13.33
C THR A 283 -5.27 9.95 -12.38
N PHE A 284 -6.19 9.01 -12.08
CA PHE A 284 -5.87 7.82 -11.29
C PHE A 284 -4.82 6.97 -12.01
N GLU A 285 -5.00 6.66 -13.30
CA GLU A 285 -4.02 5.94 -14.12
C GLU A 285 -2.66 6.65 -14.14
N THR A 286 -2.66 7.97 -14.29
CA THR A 286 -1.46 8.81 -14.27
C THR A 286 -0.70 8.71 -12.95
N ILE A 287 -1.39 8.87 -11.82
CA ILE A 287 -0.78 8.86 -10.48
C ILE A 287 -0.37 7.44 -10.09
N SER A 288 -1.25 6.46 -10.32
CA SER A 288 -1.07 5.06 -9.91
C SER A 288 -0.10 4.28 -10.80
N GLY A 289 0.15 4.73 -12.03
CA GLY A 289 0.98 4.03 -13.00
C GLY A 289 0.37 2.71 -13.52
N ILE A 290 -0.92 2.48 -13.30
CA ILE A 290 -1.63 1.32 -13.85
C ILE A 290 -2.00 1.60 -15.31
N LYS A 291 -1.48 0.76 -16.22
CA LYS A 291 -1.71 0.89 -17.67
C LYS A 291 -2.92 0.10 -18.18
N ASP A 292 -3.37 -0.89 -17.41
CA ASP A 292 -4.58 -1.66 -17.74
C ASP A 292 -5.79 -0.87 -17.25
N SER A 293 -6.54 -0.27 -18.17
CA SER A 293 -7.68 0.58 -17.85
C SER A 293 -8.84 -0.15 -17.18
N THR A 294 -8.98 -1.46 -17.38
CA THR A 294 -10.00 -2.26 -16.68
C THR A 294 -9.61 -2.44 -15.23
N LEU A 295 -8.34 -2.80 -14.98
CA LEU A 295 -7.81 -2.90 -13.62
C LEU A 295 -7.84 -1.55 -12.90
N ALA A 296 -7.43 -0.47 -13.57
CA ALA A 296 -7.47 0.88 -13.02
C ALA A 296 -8.89 1.29 -12.62
N ARG A 297 -9.88 1.02 -13.48
CA ARG A 297 -11.29 1.30 -13.18
C ARG A 297 -11.77 0.52 -11.97
N ASN A 298 -11.44 -0.77 -11.86
CA ASN A 298 -11.84 -1.59 -10.72
C ASN A 298 -11.24 -1.05 -9.41
N TYR A 299 -9.94 -0.73 -9.40
CA TYR A 299 -9.27 -0.14 -8.25
C TYR A 299 -9.85 1.22 -7.85
N TRP A 300 -10.02 2.13 -8.81
CA TRP A 300 -10.58 3.46 -8.57
C TRP A 300 -12.01 3.38 -8.04
N THR A 301 -12.85 2.54 -8.64
CA THR A 301 -14.24 2.34 -8.20
C THR A 301 -14.29 1.75 -6.80
N THR A 302 -13.46 0.74 -6.52
CA THR A 302 -13.38 0.09 -5.20
C THR A 302 -12.96 1.09 -4.12
N ALA A 303 -11.93 1.90 -4.37
CA ALA A 303 -11.45 2.88 -3.40
C ALA A 303 -12.53 3.92 -3.03
N TRP A 304 -13.24 4.47 -4.03
CA TRP A 304 -14.34 5.41 -3.77
C TRP A 304 -15.53 4.75 -3.07
N ASN A 305 -15.87 3.53 -3.43
CA ASN A 305 -16.93 2.77 -2.76
C ASN A 305 -16.56 2.42 -1.32
N ALA A 306 -15.29 2.13 -1.05
CA ALA A 306 -14.79 1.85 0.29
C ALA A 306 -14.97 3.06 1.21
N VAL A 307 -14.61 4.27 0.75
CA VAL A 307 -14.80 5.50 1.54
C VAL A 307 -16.27 5.76 1.83
N ARG A 308 -17.16 5.59 0.84
CA ARG A 308 -18.61 5.71 1.04
C ARG A 308 -19.12 4.68 2.05
N TYR A 309 -18.71 3.43 1.93
CA TYR A 309 -19.14 2.36 2.84
C TYR A 309 -18.67 2.59 4.27
N LEU A 310 -17.41 3.03 4.45
CA LEU A 310 -16.88 3.43 5.76
C LEU A 310 -17.70 4.58 6.37
N ALA A 311 -18.02 5.59 5.56
CA ALA A 311 -18.82 6.74 5.97
C ALA A 311 -20.23 6.34 6.41
N ASP A 312 -20.93 5.57 5.58
CA ASP A 312 -22.34 5.22 5.78
C ASP A 312 -22.56 4.25 6.97
N ASN A 313 -21.56 3.44 7.33
CA ASN A 313 -21.74 2.32 8.28
C ASN A 313 -20.95 2.45 9.59
N TYR A 314 -19.85 3.21 9.62
CA TYR A 314 -18.93 3.20 10.77
C TYR A 314 -18.45 4.58 11.22
N TYR A 315 -18.45 5.59 10.35
CA TYR A 315 -17.95 6.92 10.70
C TYR A 315 -19.10 7.86 11.12
N PRO A 316 -18.90 8.72 12.14
CA PRO A 316 -17.74 8.79 13.04
C PRO A 316 -17.83 7.91 14.30
N GLU A 317 -18.94 7.19 14.50
CA GLU A 317 -19.28 6.57 15.80
C GLU A 317 -18.52 5.28 16.14
N GLN A 318 -17.85 4.62 15.19
CA GLN A 318 -17.05 3.42 15.46
C GLN A 318 -15.64 3.52 14.87
N LEU A 319 -15.49 4.32 13.82
CA LEU A 319 -14.23 4.53 13.13
C LEU A 319 -13.97 6.02 12.93
N PHE A 320 -12.71 6.42 13.10
CA PHE A 320 -12.21 7.63 12.47
C PHE A 320 -11.80 7.33 11.03
N VAL A 321 -12.22 8.19 10.10
CA VAL A 321 -11.87 8.11 8.68
C VAL A 321 -11.28 9.43 8.24
N GLY A 322 -10.04 9.37 7.75
CA GLY A 322 -9.38 10.48 7.05
C GLY A 322 -9.10 10.08 5.61
N VAL A 323 -9.25 10.99 4.66
CA VAL A 323 -9.06 10.70 3.23
C VAL A 323 -7.89 11.52 2.67
N GLY A 324 -7.03 10.85 1.93
CA GLY A 324 -5.84 11.43 1.31
C GLY A 324 -6.09 11.84 -0.12
N LEU A 325 -5.68 13.06 -0.47
CA LEU A 325 -5.62 13.57 -1.84
C LEU A 325 -4.16 13.87 -2.19
N PRO A 326 -3.50 13.07 -3.03
CA PRO A 326 -2.18 13.42 -3.52
C PRO A 326 -2.24 14.54 -4.53
N PHE A 327 -1.49 15.60 -4.27
CA PHE A 327 -1.48 16.79 -5.10
C PHE A 327 -0.08 17.05 -5.68
N ASN A 328 -0.06 17.27 -6.98
CA ASN A 328 1.00 17.96 -7.69
C ASN A 328 0.38 18.59 -8.95
N PRO A 329 0.72 19.84 -9.31
CA PRO A 329 0.19 20.46 -10.52
C PRO A 329 0.48 19.65 -11.80
N ALA A 330 1.59 18.88 -11.84
CA ALA A 330 1.99 18.06 -12.98
C ALA A 330 1.12 16.80 -13.21
N PHE A 331 0.09 16.56 -12.39
CA PHE A 331 -0.90 15.51 -12.64
C PHE A 331 -2.02 15.95 -13.58
N TYR A 332 -2.16 17.26 -13.79
CA TYR A 332 -3.25 17.84 -14.55
C TYR A 332 -2.72 18.43 -15.87
N PRO A 333 -3.46 18.27 -16.98
CA PRO A 333 -3.00 18.75 -18.28
C PRO A 333 -3.03 20.28 -18.42
N SER A 334 -3.81 20.97 -17.59
CA SER A 334 -3.92 22.43 -17.58
C SER A 334 -4.37 22.94 -16.21
N LEU A 335 -4.24 24.26 -15.99
CA LEU A 335 -4.73 24.92 -14.78
C LEU A 335 -6.25 24.78 -14.61
N GLU A 336 -7.00 24.87 -15.70
CA GLU A 336 -8.45 24.66 -15.70
C GLU A 336 -8.81 23.22 -15.29
N ALA A 337 -8.12 22.23 -15.88
CA ALA A 337 -8.34 20.82 -15.55
C ALA A 337 -8.00 20.53 -14.09
N LYS A 338 -6.95 21.16 -13.54
CA LYS A 338 -6.58 21.10 -12.12
C LYS A 338 -7.75 21.51 -11.23
N TRP A 339 -8.27 22.71 -11.41
CA TRP A 339 -9.35 23.22 -10.56
C TRP A 339 -10.66 22.47 -10.76
N ALA A 340 -10.99 22.09 -12.00
CA ALA A 340 -12.20 21.30 -12.29
C ALA A 340 -12.18 19.94 -11.58
N GLU A 341 -11.03 19.24 -11.59
CA GLU A 341 -10.92 17.96 -10.91
C GLU A 341 -10.84 18.09 -9.38
N LEU A 342 -10.16 19.12 -8.86
CA LEU A 342 -10.16 19.39 -7.42
C LEU A 342 -11.58 19.70 -6.91
N HIS A 343 -12.38 20.43 -7.69
CA HIS A 343 -13.77 20.74 -7.33
C HIS A 343 -14.62 19.47 -7.30
N GLU A 344 -14.49 18.63 -8.35
CA GLU A 344 -15.16 17.33 -8.42
C GLU A 344 -14.76 16.43 -7.24
N TRP A 345 -13.48 16.40 -6.89
CA TRP A 345 -12.98 15.62 -5.76
C TRP A 345 -13.55 16.10 -4.43
N GLY A 346 -13.44 17.41 -4.15
CA GLY A 346 -13.92 18.01 -2.91
C GLY A 346 -15.42 17.85 -2.73
N THR A 347 -16.21 18.16 -3.78
CA THR A 347 -17.66 17.99 -3.78
C THR A 347 -18.03 16.52 -3.54
N ARG A 348 -17.36 15.57 -4.19
CA ARG A 348 -17.67 14.15 -4.05
C ARG A 348 -17.40 13.62 -2.64
N VAL A 349 -16.36 14.11 -1.94
CA VAL A 349 -16.13 13.76 -0.54
C VAL A 349 -17.15 14.45 0.37
N ALA A 350 -17.46 15.72 0.12
CA ALA A 350 -18.48 16.45 0.87
C ALA A 350 -19.88 15.81 0.76
N ASP A 351 -20.21 15.25 -0.42
CA ASP A 351 -21.44 14.50 -0.69
C ASP A 351 -21.49 13.13 0.02
N ILE A 352 -20.33 12.55 0.35
CA ILE A 352 -20.25 11.36 1.19
C ILE A 352 -20.49 11.77 2.65
N ASP A 353 -19.61 12.62 3.19
CA ASP A 353 -19.80 13.28 4.48
C ASP A 353 -18.80 14.44 4.59
N ASN A 354 -19.31 15.66 4.73
CA ASN A 354 -18.48 16.87 4.81
C ASN A 354 -17.65 17.01 6.11
N ARG A 355 -17.86 16.13 7.10
CA ARG A 355 -17.08 16.08 8.34
C ARG A 355 -15.79 15.27 8.17
N ILE A 356 -15.71 14.41 7.16
CA ILE A 356 -14.51 13.60 6.88
C ILE A 356 -13.30 14.53 6.72
N GLN A 357 -12.22 14.20 7.45
CA GLN A 357 -10.97 14.93 7.32
C GLN A 357 -10.34 14.64 5.96
N VAL A 358 -9.95 15.70 5.25
CA VAL A 358 -9.20 15.61 4.00
C VAL A 358 -7.75 16.04 4.24
N THR A 359 -6.80 15.21 3.82
CA THR A 359 -5.37 15.49 3.86
C THR A 359 -4.83 15.63 2.44
N VAL A 360 -4.45 16.85 2.04
CA VAL A 360 -3.76 17.11 0.78
C VAL A 360 -2.28 16.79 0.94
N LEU A 361 -1.77 15.81 0.19
CA LEU A 361 -0.39 15.32 0.28
C LEU A 361 0.48 15.93 -0.82
N ASP A 362 1.63 16.51 -0.45
CA ASP A 362 2.52 17.20 -1.39
C ASP A 362 3.42 16.23 -2.18
N TYR A 363 2.86 15.64 -3.24
CA TYR A 363 3.61 14.68 -4.06
C TYR A 363 4.81 15.35 -4.73
N ARG A 364 5.96 14.68 -4.67
CA ARG A 364 7.30 15.26 -4.90
C ARG A 364 8.24 14.28 -5.61
N PRO A 365 9.39 14.73 -6.15
CA PRO A 365 10.23 13.92 -7.05
C PRO A 365 11.11 12.86 -6.36
N GLU A 366 10.52 11.87 -5.67
CA GLU A 366 11.28 10.86 -4.92
C GLU A 366 11.69 9.63 -5.73
N PHE A 367 10.79 9.05 -6.53
CA PHE A 367 11.03 7.77 -7.20
C PHE A 367 11.40 7.91 -8.70
N ARG A 368 10.41 7.76 -9.59
CA ARG A 368 10.58 7.80 -11.06
C ARG A 368 10.19 9.13 -11.68
N ARG A 369 9.25 9.87 -11.09
CA ARG A 369 8.90 11.24 -11.52
C ARG A 369 9.90 12.25 -10.97
N ARG A 370 11.11 12.25 -11.50
CA ARG A 370 12.13 13.27 -11.16
C ARG A 370 11.99 14.55 -11.96
N ASP A 371 11.07 14.54 -12.92
CA ASP A 371 10.71 15.66 -13.81
C ASP A 371 9.76 16.68 -13.16
N ILE A 372 9.23 16.39 -11.97
CA ILE A 372 8.29 17.27 -11.26
C ILE A 372 8.96 17.98 -10.11
N GLU A 373 8.39 19.11 -9.70
CA GLU A 373 8.80 19.83 -8.49
C GLU A 373 7.83 19.54 -7.34
N ARG A 374 8.30 19.67 -6.11
CA ARG A 374 7.42 19.63 -4.94
C ARG A 374 6.55 20.89 -4.94
N PRO A 375 5.21 20.80 -4.77
CA PRO A 375 4.37 21.97 -4.64
C PRO A 375 4.86 22.91 -3.55
N SER A 376 4.80 24.21 -3.83
CA SER A 376 5.15 25.23 -2.85
C SER A 376 4.11 25.29 -1.71
N THR A 377 4.51 25.79 -0.55
CA THR A 377 3.57 26.04 0.57
C THR A 377 2.40 26.93 0.15
N GLY A 378 2.63 27.90 -0.75
CA GLY A 378 1.59 28.78 -1.28
C GLY A 378 0.55 28.03 -2.12
N GLU A 379 1.00 27.15 -3.01
CA GLU A 379 0.09 26.29 -3.78
C GLU A 379 -0.69 25.32 -2.89
N MET A 380 -0.03 24.74 -1.89
CA MET A 380 -0.71 23.86 -0.92
C MET A 380 -1.79 24.61 -0.12
N LEU A 381 -1.55 25.88 0.23
CA LEU A 381 -2.53 26.73 0.89
C LEU A 381 -3.71 27.07 -0.05
N GLU A 382 -3.43 27.37 -1.32
CA GLU A 382 -4.45 27.66 -2.34
C GLU A 382 -5.36 26.44 -2.57
N VAL A 383 -4.78 25.25 -2.76
CA VAL A 383 -5.53 24.00 -2.93
C VAL A 383 -6.36 23.68 -1.69
N LYS A 384 -5.79 23.87 -0.51
CA LYS A 384 -6.51 23.67 0.75
C LYS A 384 -7.76 24.58 0.81
N ALA A 385 -7.59 25.88 0.62
CA ALA A 385 -8.69 26.84 0.68
C ALA A 385 -9.77 26.51 -0.36
N PHE A 386 -9.34 26.18 -1.58
CA PHE A 386 -10.25 25.76 -2.65
C PHE A 386 -11.08 24.52 -2.30
N LEU A 387 -10.49 23.54 -1.63
CA LEU A 387 -11.22 22.35 -1.17
C LEU A 387 -12.18 22.66 -0.02
N GLU A 388 -11.82 23.57 0.90
CA GLU A 388 -12.75 24.04 1.94
C GLU A 388 -13.99 24.71 1.31
N ASP A 389 -13.82 25.46 0.23
CA ASP A 389 -14.93 26.10 -0.51
C ASP A 389 -15.90 25.10 -1.18
N THR A 390 -15.50 23.82 -1.32
CA THR A 390 -16.42 22.76 -1.80
C THR A 390 -17.38 22.26 -0.71
N GLY A 391 -17.30 22.82 0.51
CA GLY A 391 -18.16 22.49 1.65
C GLY A 391 -17.52 21.54 2.67
N LEU A 392 -16.26 21.15 2.47
CA LEU A 392 -15.50 20.31 3.41
C LEU A 392 -15.13 21.08 4.69
N ARG A 393 -15.39 20.49 5.86
CA ARG A 393 -15.18 21.15 7.15
C ARG A 393 -13.74 21.06 7.67
N THR A 394 -13.01 20.01 7.32
CA THR A 394 -11.67 19.76 7.85
C THR A 394 -10.74 19.37 6.73
N VAL A 395 -10.05 20.37 6.16
CA VAL A 395 -9.00 20.16 5.17
C VAL A 395 -7.66 20.53 5.79
N ILE A 396 -6.69 19.64 5.71
CA ILE A 396 -5.29 19.89 6.07
C ILE A 396 -4.41 19.67 4.85
N ALA A 397 -3.26 20.32 4.81
CA ALA A 397 -2.32 20.17 3.70
C ALA A 397 -0.90 19.97 4.20
N GLN A 398 -0.23 18.94 3.70
CA GLN A 398 1.17 18.67 3.97
C GLN A 398 2.06 19.67 3.23
N THR A 399 3.11 20.13 3.90
CA THR A 399 4.11 21.05 3.35
C THR A 399 5.50 20.63 3.82
N PRO A 400 6.60 21.22 3.27
CA PRO A 400 7.95 21.03 3.80
C PRO A 400 8.10 21.36 5.29
N PHE A 401 7.23 22.21 5.84
CA PHE A 401 7.30 22.71 7.20
C PHE A 401 6.25 22.07 8.13
N GLY A 402 5.64 20.95 7.71
CA GLY A 402 4.58 20.25 8.44
C GLY A 402 3.20 20.48 7.83
N HIS A 403 2.15 20.41 8.63
CA HIS A 403 0.77 20.50 8.14
C HIS A 403 0.16 21.89 8.31
N LEU A 404 -0.50 22.40 7.28
CA LEU A 404 -1.41 23.55 7.37
C LEU A 404 -2.69 23.12 8.09
N ALA A 405 -3.08 23.91 9.09
CA ALA A 405 -4.28 23.67 9.90
C ALA A 405 -5.56 24.01 9.11
N PRO A 406 -6.70 23.37 9.41
CA PRO A 406 -8.01 23.75 8.85
C PRO A 406 -8.33 25.22 9.16
N SER A 407 -9.05 25.89 8.26
CA SER A 407 -9.40 27.32 8.40
C SER A 407 -10.48 27.54 9.46
N GLN A 408 -11.37 26.56 9.64
CA GLN A 408 -12.33 26.52 10.73
C GLN A 408 -11.83 25.55 11.81
N PRO A 409 -12.10 25.80 13.10
CA PRO A 409 -11.80 24.82 14.13
C PRO A 409 -12.46 23.48 13.77
N ALA A 410 -11.71 22.38 13.90
CA ALA A 410 -12.24 21.04 13.69
C ALA A 410 -13.52 20.87 14.54
N PRO A 411 -14.54 20.14 14.06
CA PRO A 411 -15.75 19.89 14.84
C PRO A 411 -15.35 19.39 16.23
N ASP A 412 -16.07 19.88 17.24
CA ASP A 412 -15.75 19.73 18.66
C ASP A 412 -15.38 18.30 19.01
N ARG A 413 -14.59 18.11 20.08
CA ARG A 413 -14.12 16.81 20.62
C ARG A 413 -15.28 15.91 21.10
N GLY A 414 -16.29 15.65 20.27
CA GLY A 414 -17.12 14.48 20.41
C GLY A 414 -16.17 13.32 20.28
N ASN A 415 -15.88 12.67 21.39
CA ASN A 415 -15.02 11.50 21.50
C ASN A 415 -15.24 10.63 20.24
N TYR A 416 -14.30 10.67 19.30
CA TYR A 416 -14.18 9.59 18.33
C TYR A 416 -13.87 8.38 19.22
N PRO A 417 -14.83 7.45 19.40
CA PRO A 417 -14.75 6.41 20.42
C PRO A 417 -13.57 5.51 20.17
#